data_AF-A0A4R5YD11-F1
#
_entry.id   AF-A0A4R5YD11-F1
#
_cell.length_a   1.000
_cell.length_b   1.000
_cell.length_c   1.000
_cell.angle_alpha   90.00
_cell.angle_beta   90.00
_cell.angle_gamma   90.00
#
_symmetry.space_group_name_H-M   'P 1'
#
loop_
_entity.id
_entity.type
_entity.pdbx_description
1 polymer ?
#
loop_
_entity_poly.entity_id
_entity_poly.type
_entity_poly.pdbx_seq_one_letter_code
_entity_poly.pdbx_strand_id
1 'polypeptide(L)'
;MDAFKVDLFALKNEGGSASATIDLGRRRPFLAWGSVSMVDPLTDFDRDNAFAFDIFTVDGNLTAARVSGGAHWGPPGSGNNVFDGAVRGFGRRVNFWLRTIHSADLDTFGVGILLTLD
;
A
#
# COMPACT_ATOMS: atom_id res chain seq x y z
N MET A 1 -5.10 -20.45 -11.57
CA MET A 1 -5.31 -19.01 -11.34
C MET A 1 -6.16 -18.86 -10.09
N ASP A 2 -5.57 -18.32 -9.02
CA ASP A 2 -6.23 -18.10 -7.72
C ASP A 2 -6.31 -16.60 -7.43
N ALA A 3 -7.36 -16.16 -6.72
CA ALA A 3 -7.56 -14.78 -6.33
C ALA A 3 -7.59 -14.63 -4.81
N PHE A 4 -6.89 -13.61 -4.31
CA PHE A 4 -6.80 -13.27 -2.90
C PHE A 4 -7.14 -11.81 -2.71
N LYS A 5 -7.79 -11.49 -1.59
CA LYS A 5 -8.04 -10.11 -1.18
C LYS A 5 -7.72 -9.90 0.30
N VAL A 6 -7.37 -8.68 0.65
CA VAL A 6 -7.29 -8.23 2.04
C VAL A 6 -7.80 -6.80 2.16
N ASP A 7 -8.60 -6.53 3.18
CA ASP A 7 -9.16 -5.20 3.44
C ASP A 7 -8.16 -4.41 4.31
N LEU A 8 -7.94 -3.13 4.00
CA LEU A 8 -7.03 -2.23 4.72
C LEU A 8 -7.75 -0.93 5.11
N PHE A 9 -7.60 -0.53 6.37
CA PHE A 9 -8.23 0.64 6.95
C PHE A 9 -7.17 1.56 7.54
N ALA A 10 -6.82 2.63 6.83
CA ALA A 10 -5.90 3.64 7.32
C ALA A 10 -6.72 4.73 8.05
N LEU A 11 -7.06 4.45 9.31
CA LEU A 11 -7.89 5.33 10.14
C LEU A 11 -7.04 6.16 11.09
N LYS A 12 -7.41 7.42 11.32
CA LYS A 12 -6.77 8.35 12.25
C LYS A 12 -6.58 7.74 13.64
N ASN A 13 -7.62 7.09 14.16
CA ASN A 13 -7.60 6.46 15.48
C ASN A 13 -6.72 5.19 15.52
N GLU A 14 -6.28 4.67 14.37
CA GLU A 14 -5.35 3.55 14.23
C GLU A 14 -3.95 4.00 13.75
N GLY A 15 -3.68 5.31 13.74
CA GLY A 15 -2.40 5.89 13.34
C GLY A 15 -2.27 6.23 11.86
N GLY A 16 -3.38 6.20 11.11
CA GLY A 16 -3.44 6.62 9.70
C GLY A 16 -2.75 5.67 8.74
N SER A 17 -2.56 4.40 9.12
CA SER A 17 -2.01 3.39 8.21
C SER A 17 -2.48 1.99 8.55
N ALA A 18 -2.54 1.13 7.55
CA ALA A 18 -2.78 -0.30 7.69
C ALA A 18 -1.86 -1.07 6.75
N SER A 19 -1.35 -2.22 7.20
CA SER A 19 -0.56 -3.11 6.37
C SER A 19 -1.05 -4.55 6.49
N ALA A 20 -0.94 -5.30 5.40
CA ALA A 20 -1.34 -6.69 5.36
C ALA A 20 -0.45 -7.50 4.43
N THR A 21 -0.21 -8.76 4.77
CA THR A 21 0.60 -9.67 3.94
C THR A 21 -0.24 -10.85 3.47
N ILE A 22 -0.24 -11.09 2.16
CA ILE A 22 -0.76 -12.32 1.57
C ILE A 22 0.43 -13.29 1.40
N ASP A 23 0.37 -14.46 2.06
CA ASP A 23 1.33 -15.56 1.88
C ASP A 23 0.71 -16.62 0.96
N LEU A 24 1.29 -16.80 -0.23
CA LEU A 24 0.84 -17.77 -1.23
C LEU A 24 1.24 -19.22 -0.90
N GLY A 25 1.92 -19.44 0.22
CA GLY A 25 2.44 -20.75 0.68
C GLY A 25 3.67 -21.21 -0.08
N ARG A 26 3.77 -20.86 -1.36
CA ARG A 26 4.91 -21.15 -2.26
C ARG A 26 5.20 -19.97 -3.17
N ARG A 27 6.38 -19.95 -3.79
CA ARG A 27 6.70 -18.95 -4.82
C ARG A 27 5.96 -19.26 -6.11
N ARG A 28 5.29 -18.26 -6.68
CA ARG A 28 4.53 -18.38 -7.94
C ARG A 28 4.37 -17.00 -8.61
N PRO A 29 4.13 -16.96 -9.94
CA PRO A 29 3.92 -15.68 -10.63
C PRO A 29 2.61 -15.05 -10.19
N PHE A 30 2.59 -13.73 -10.02
CA PHE A 30 1.42 -12.99 -9.54
C PHE A 30 1.28 -11.61 -10.19
N LEU A 31 0.08 -11.04 -10.07
CA LEU A 31 -0.25 -9.64 -10.24
C LEU A 31 -0.91 -9.13 -8.96
N ALA A 32 -0.39 -8.06 -8.36
CA ALA A 32 -0.91 -7.45 -7.14
C ALA A 32 -1.10 -5.95 -7.30
N TRP A 33 -2.18 -5.39 -6.75
CA TRP A 33 -2.44 -3.96 -6.72
C TRP A 33 -3.38 -3.60 -5.57
N GLY A 34 -3.39 -2.31 -5.20
CA GLY A 34 -4.37 -1.75 -4.28
C GLY A 34 -5.52 -1.05 -5.01
N SER A 35 -6.73 -1.11 -4.45
CA SER A 35 -7.87 -0.30 -4.85
C SER A 35 -8.40 0.46 -3.64
N VAL A 36 -8.38 1.79 -3.70
CA VAL A 36 -9.03 2.63 -2.68
C VAL A 36 -10.52 2.68 -2.97
N SER A 37 -11.32 2.33 -1.96
CA SER A 37 -12.78 2.32 -2.04
C SER A 37 -13.40 3.62 -1.51
N MET A 38 -12.76 4.26 -0.53
CA MET A 38 -13.22 5.52 0.04
C MET A 38 -12.05 6.32 0.59
N VAL A 39 -12.13 7.64 0.41
CA VAL A 39 -11.37 8.64 1.16
C VAL A 39 -12.40 9.48 1.91
N ASP A 40 -12.30 9.51 3.24
CA ASP A 40 -13.21 10.26 4.10
C ASP A 40 -12.46 11.45 4.72
N PRO A 41 -12.70 12.68 4.24
CA PRO A 41 -12.06 13.86 4.81
C PRO A 41 -12.67 14.22 6.17
N LEU A 42 -11.80 14.41 7.16
CA LEU A 42 -12.16 14.86 8.50
C LEU A 42 -12.13 16.40 8.62
N THR A 43 -11.64 17.07 7.58
CA THR A 43 -11.51 18.52 7.42
C THR A 43 -11.90 18.93 5.99
N ASP A 44 -11.80 20.21 5.65
CA ASP A 44 -11.89 20.64 4.25
C ASP A 44 -10.77 19.98 3.43
N PHE A 45 -11.12 19.48 2.23
CA PHE A 45 -10.20 18.74 1.37
C PHE A 45 -9.25 19.71 0.63
N ASP A 46 -7.96 19.59 0.88
CA ASP A 46 -6.91 20.34 0.21
C ASP A 46 -5.80 19.43 -0.37
N ARG A 47 -4.64 20.01 -0.69
CA ARG A 47 -3.54 19.32 -1.38
C ARG A 47 -2.85 18.26 -0.51
N ASP A 48 -2.88 18.38 0.81
CA ASP A 48 -2.17 17.47 1.72
C ASP A 48 -3.06 16.38 2.32
N ASN A 49 -4.37 16.44 2.02
CA ASN A 49 -5.30 15.32 2.07
C ASN A 49 -4.93 14.26 1.01
N ALA A 50 -3.81 13.58 1.24
CA ALA A 50 -3.25 12.57 0.34
C ALA A 50 -3.17 11.21 1.03
N PHE A 51 -3.12 10.17 0.20
CA PHE A 51 -2.85 8.80 0.63
C PHE A 51 -1.81 8.15 -0.28
N ALA A 52 -1.19 7.08 0.21
CA ALA A 52 -0.39 6.16 -0.58
C ALA A 52 -0.88 4.74 -0.35
N PHE A 53 -1.06 4.00 -1.44
CA PHE A 53 -1.36 2.57 -1.40
C PHE A 53 -0.30 1.83 -2.19
N ASP A 54 0.59 1.18 -1.45
CA ASP A 54 1.78 0.53 -1.95
C ASP A 54 1.66 -1.00 -1.90
N ILE A 55 2.21 -1.66 -2.90
CA ILE A 55 2.80 -2.99 -2.75
C ILE A 55 4.17 -2.78 -2.14
N PHE A 56 4.25 -2.76 -0.81
CA PHE A 56 5.43 -2.28 -0.08
C PHE A 56 6.61 -3.26 -0.17
N THR A 57 6.37 -4.56 0.04
CA THR A 57 7.43 -5.58 -0.10
C THR A 57 6.96 -6.84 -0.82
N VAL A 58 7.90 -7.50 -1.50
CA VAL A 58 7.77 -8.86 -2.05
C VAL A 58 8.88 -9.73 -1.49
N ASP A 59 8.52 -10.80 -0.79
CA ASP A 59 9.43 -11.67 -0.05
C ASP A 59 10.35 -10.88 0.92
N GLY A 60 9.85 -9.78 1.48
CA GLY A 60 10.58 -8.89 2.39
C GLY A 60 11.48 -7.86 1.71
N ASN A 61 11.60 -7.88 0.38
CA ASN A 61 12.34 -6.86 -0.38
C ASN A 61 11.41 -5.70 -0.73
N LEU A 62 11.85 -4.47 -0.50
CA LEU A 62 11.14 -3.27 -0.94
C LEU A 62 10.95 -3.29 -2.46
N THR A 63 9.77 -2.87 -2.91
CA THR A 63 9.52 -2.61 -4.33
C THR A 63 10.15 -1.28 -4.75
N ALA A 64 9.98 -0.86 -6.01
CA ALA A 64 10.62 0.36 -6.48
C ALA A 64 9.95 1.59 -5.85
N ALA A 65 10.76 2.47 -5.26
CA ALA A 65 10.26 3.76 -4.81
C ALA A 65 9.85 4.62 -6.02
N ARG A 66 8.63 5.15 -5.98
CA ARG A 66 8.05 6.06 -6.98
C ARG A 66 8.22 7.52 -6.58
N VAL A 67 8.24 7.79 -5.27
CA VAL A 67 8.48 9.14 -4.73
C VAL A 67 9.42 9.04 -3.55
N SER A 68 10.47 9.87 -3.52
CA SER A 68 11.42 9.96 -2.40
C SER A 68 11.99 11.38 -2.28
N GLY A 69 12.53 11.72 -1.11
CA GLY A 69 13.14 13.01 -0.80
C GLY A 69 12.17 14.18 -0.62
N GLY A 70 12.70 15.39 -0.79
CA GLY A 70 11.96 16.64 -0.54
C GLY A 70 11.68 16.87 0.95
N ALA A 71 10.69 17.71 1.24
CA ALA A 71 10.31 18.05 2.62
C ALA A 71 9.46 16.97 3.31
N HIS A 72 8.86 16.06 2.54
CA HIS A 72 7.80 15.17 3.02
C HIS A 72 8.16 13.68 2.97
N TRP A 73 9.18 13.27 2.21
CA TRP A 73 9.55 11.86 2.05
C TRP A 73 10.97 11.59 2.54
N GLY A 74 11.24 10.31 2.82
CA GLY A 74 12.53 9.87 3.30
C GLY A 74 13.63 9.93 2.23
N PRO A 75 14.90 9.71 2.61
CA PRO A 75 15.97 9.50 1.64
C PRO A 75 15.70 8.25 0.77
N PRO A 76 16.39 8.08 -0.37
CA PRO A 76 16.29 6.86 -1.18
C PRO A 76 16.48 5.59 -0.35
N GLY A 77 15.58 4.62 -0.51
CA GLY A 77 15.56 3.37 0.26
C GLY A 77 14.86 3.44 1.63
N SER A 78 14.43 4.62 2.06
CA SER A 78 13.62 4.75 3.28
C SER A 78 12.23 4.15 3.11
N GLY A 79 11.74 3.46 4.14
CA GLY A 79 10.35 2.98 4.22
C GLY A 79 9.31 4.10 4.21
N ASN A 80 9.69 5.36 4.44
CA ASN A 80 8.75 6.49 4.39
C ASN A 80 8.45 6.96 2.96
N ASN A 81 9.09 6.37 1.94
CA ASN A 81 8.85 6.68 0.53
C ASN A 81 7.53 6.08 0.02
N VAL A 82 7.06 6.55 -1.13
CA VAL A 82 5.92 5.94 -1.85
C VAL A 82 6.49 4.91 -2.81
N PHE A 83 5.87 3.73 -2.88
CA PHE A 83 6.37 2.58 -3.60
C PHE A 83 5.43 2.20 -4.75
N ASP A 84 5.63 1.02 -5.34
CA ASP A 84 4.81 0.56 -6.46
C ASP A 84 3.35 0.33 -6.05
N GLY A 85 2.40 1.05 -6.65
CA GLY A 85 0.96 0.81 -6.44
C GLY A 85 0.43 -0.47 -7.09
N ALA A 86 1.19 -1.05 -8.03
CA ALA A 86 0.90 -2.33 -8.65
C ALA A 86 2.19 -3.05 -9.06
N VAL A 87 2.21 -4.37 -8.88
CA VAL A 87 3.37 -5.22 -9.18
C VAL A 87 2.93 -6.48 -9.89
N ARG A 88 3.53 -6.74 -11.06
CA ARG A 88 3.58 -8.08 -11.65
C ARG A 88 4.93 -8.70 -11.31
N GLY A 89 4.93 -9.87 -10.69
CA GLY A 89 6.16 -10.45 -10.15
C GLY A 89 6.10 -11.96 -9.96
N PHE A 90 7.13 -12.47 -9.29
CA PHE A 90 7.23 -13.87 -8.87
C PHE A 90 7.71 -13.89 -7.42
N GLY A 91 6.94 -14.49 -6.52
CA GLY A 91 7.21 -14.43 -5.09
C GLY A 91 6.21 -15.23 -4.28
N ARG A 92 6.33 -15.18 -2.95
CA ARG A 92 5.49 -15.90 -1.99
C ARG A 92 4.73 -14.97 -1.07
N ARG A 93 5.40 -13.98 -0.47
CA ARG A 93 4.81 -13.04 0.50
C ARG A 93 4.73 -11.66 -0.12
N VAL A 94 3.53 -11.14 -0.28
CA VAL A 94 3.29 -9.82 -0.84
C VAL A 94 2.65 -8.95 0.22
N ASN A 95 3.33 -7.87 0.60
CA ASN A 95 2.85 -6.92 1.59
C ASN A 95 2.20 -5.71 0.90
N PHE A 96 1.01 -5.40 1.36
CA PHE A 96 0.23 -4.23 1.01
C PHE A 96 0.34 -3.23 2.15
N TRP A 97 0.47 -1.95 1.82
CA TRP A 97 0.49 -0.89 2.81
C TRP A 97 -0.32 0.30 2.32
N LEU A 98 -1.35 0.65 3.08
CA LEU A 98 -2.18 1.83 2.87
C LEU A 98 -1.85 2.82 3.98
N ARG A 99 -1.62 4.08 3.62
CA ARG A 99 -1.31 5.14 4.57
C ARG A 99 -1.89 6.48 4.12
N THR A 100 -2.41 7.24 5.08
CA THR A 100 -2.76 8.65 4.93
C THR A 100 -1.50 9.48 5.15
N ILE A 101 -1.29 10.54 4.35
CA ILE A 101 -0.12 11.41 4.50
C ILE A 101 -0.29 12.39 5.65
N HIS A 102 -1.53 12.85 5.87
CA HIS A 102 -1.90 13.67 7.01
C HIS A 102 -3.09 13.04 7.75
N SER A 103 -2.79 12.10 8.66
CA SER A 103 -3.80 11.27 9.35
C SER A 103 -4.74 12.07 10.25
N ALA A 104 -4.42 13.32 10.56
CA ALA A 104 -5.32 14.19 11.31
C ALA A 104 -6.56 14.57 10.49
N ASP A 105 -6.45 14.56 9.16
CA ASP A 105 -7.36 15.22 8.23
C ASP A 105 -8.10 14.27 7.30
N LEU A 106 -7.72 12.99 7.24
CA LEU A 106 -8.41 12.00 6.43
C LEU A 106 -8.33 10.58 7.00
N ASP A 107 -9.36 9.80 6.71
CA ASP A 107 -9.36 8.34 6.78
C ASP A 107 -9.39 7.75 5.36
N THR A 108 -8.77 6.59 5.15
CA THR A 108 -8.80 5.90 3.84
C THR A 108 -9.04 4.41 3.97
N PHE A 109 -9.87 3.89 3.07
CA PHE A 109 -10.32 2.50 3.02
C PHE A 109 -9.94 1.92 1.68
N GLY A 110 -9.32 0.73 1.68
CA GLY A 110 -8.93 0.08 0.46
C GLY A 110 -8.88 -1.43 0.57
N VAL A 111 -8.70 -2.06 -0.58
CA VAL A 111 -8.57 -3.50 -0.72
C VAL A 111 -7.29 -3.80 -1.51
N GLY A 112 -6.43 -4.63 -0.94
CA GLY A 112 -5.31 -5.24 -1.64
C GLY A 112 -5.78 -6.47 -2.38
N ILE A 113 -5.47 -6.56 -3.66
CA ILE A 113 -5.86 -7.68 -4.53
C ILE A 113 -4.60 -8.35 -5.05
N LEU A 114 -4.60 -9.69 -5.06
CA LEU A 114 -3.55 -10.50 -5.66
C LEU A 114 -4.15 -11.64 -6.50
N LEU A 115 -3.70 -11.75 -7.74
CA LEU A 115 -4.00 -12.86 -8.65
C LEU A 115 -2.73 -13.67 -8.90
N THR A 116 -2.78 -15.00 -8.75
CA THR A 116 -1.71 -15.86 -9.24
C THR A 116 -1.88 -16.08 -10.74
N LEU A 117 -0.79 -16.23 -11.48
CA LEU A 117 -0.80 -16.30 -12.96
C LEU A 117 -0.47 -17.69 -13.52
N ASP A 118 -0.36 -18.68 -12.64
CA ASP A 118 -0.23 -20.12 -12.93
C ASP A 118 -1.55 -20.87 -12.69
#